data_AF-A0A0F8Z7E1-F1
#
_entry.id   AF-A0A0F8Z7E1-F1
#
_cell.length_a   1.000
_cell.length_b   1.000
_cell.length_c   1.000
_cell.angle_alpha   90.00
_cell.angle_beta   90.00
_cell.angle_gamma   90.00
#
_symmetry.space_group_name_H-M   'P 1'
#
loop_
_entity.id
_entity.type
_entity.pdbx_description
1 polymer ?
#
loop_
_entity_poly.entity_id
_entity_poly.type
_entity_poly.pdbx_seq_one_letter_code
_entity_poly.pdbx_strand_id
1 'polypeptide(L)'
;MSTAAVEEIKVQEVQIETDHVIMSGMDAYERGQRLRQKVITADNYICLERARIVTRCHRETEGENILAQRAKMFDEILKGISVYILDDELVAGHQAGKQRSAPLFPEFAVEWIKQEIDTFETRQQDNFIVPGEVQREFIEEIYPYWKGRTLSDRLFSYLTEEIRLQRYVATVFSVGLHEDGGL
;
A
#
# COMPACT_ATOMS: atom_id res chain seq x y z
N MET A 1 -3.84 -2.77 -60.47
CA MET A 1 -4.18 -3.11 -59.07
C MET A 1 -4.52 -1.81 -58.36
N SER A 2 -5.74 -1.70 -57.84
CA SER A 2 -6.32 -0.46 -57.30
C SER A 2 -5.71 -0.12 -55.94
N THR A 3 -5.22 1.10 -55.81
CA THR A 3 -4.81 1.73 -54.55
C THR A 3 -6.05 2.06 -53.72
N ALA A 4 -6.28 1.33 -52.64
CA ALA A 4 -7.32 1.67 -51.67
C ALA A 4 -6.94 2.98 -50.97
N ALA A 5 -7.82 3.98 -51.06
CA ALA A 5 -7.70 5.23 -50.33
C ALA A 5 -7.88 4.95 -48.83
N VAL A 6 -6.92 5.40 -48.02
CA VAL A 6 -7.06 5.41 -46.56
C VAL A 6 -8.07 6.50 -46.23
N GLU A 7 -9.24 6.11 -45.72
CA GLU A 7 -10.24 7.06 -45.20
C GLU A 7 -9.64 7.80 -43.99
N GLU A 8 -9.56 9.13 -44.08
CA GLU A 8 -9.19 9.98 -42.95
C GLU A 8 -10.21 9.82 -41.83
N ILE A 9 -9.73 9.33 -40.68
CA ILE A 9 -10.52 9.26 -39.45
C ILE A 9 -10.85 10.69 -39.04
N LYS A 10 -12.10 11.11 -39.25
CA LYS A 10 -12.62 12.36 -38.70
C LYS A 10 -12.63 12.25 -37.18
N VAL A 11 -11.67 12.90 -36.53
CA VAL A 11 -11.71 13.13 -35.09
C VAL A 11 -12.91 14.03 -34.82
N GLN A 12 -13.97 13.46 -34.24
CA GLN A 12 -15.04 14.25 -33.67
C GLN A 12 -14.48 15.02 -32.47
N GLU A 13 -14.41 16.34 -32.56
CA GLU A 13 -14.21 17.18 -31.38
C GLU A 13 -15.44 17.00 -30.48
N VAL A 14 -15.24 16.24 -29.40
CA VAL A 14 -16.24 16.13 -28.34
C VAL A 14 -16.27 17.49 -27.64
N GLN A 15 -17.41 18.18 -27.71
CA GLN A 15 -17.61 19.37 -26.89
C GLN A 15 -17.66 18.95 -25.42
N ILE A 16 -16.62 19.33 -24.67
CA ILE A 16 -16.54 19.09 -23.23
C ILE A 16 -17.26 20.26 -22.55
N GLU A 17 -18.39 19.98 -21.91
CA GLU A 17 -19.10 20.95 -21.07
C GLU A 17 -18.33 21.12 -19.76
N THR A 18 -17.61 22.23 -19.65
CA THR A 18 -16.74 22.53 -18.52
C THR A 18 -17.47 23.18 -17.34
N ASP A 19 -18.76 23.48 -17.48
CA ASP A 19 -19.56 24.18 -16.46
C ASP A 19 -19.77 23.32 -15.19
N HIS A 20 -19.56 21.99 -15.31
CA HIS A 20 -19.52 21.05 -14.18
C HIS A 20 -18.12 20.89 -13.56
N VAL A 21 -17.10 21.58 -14.09
CA VAL A 21 -15.72 21.51 -13.58
C VAL A 21 -15.57 22.49 -12.43
N ILE A 22 -14.84 22.06 -11.40
CA ILE A 22 -14.47 22.93 -10.28
C ILE A 22 -13.50 24.00 -10.79
N MET A 23 -13.98 25.23 -11.00
CA MET A 23 -13.23 26.35 -11.58
C MET A 23 -12.43 27.14 -10.53
N SER A 24 -11.31 27.73 -10.95
CA SER A 24 -10.51 28.63 -10.11
C SER A 24 -11.37 29.77 -9.53
N GLY A 25 -11.18 30.08 -8.24
CA GLY A 25 -11.95 31.09 -7.51
C GLY A 25 -13.26 30.60 -6.87
N MET A 26 -13.70 29.36 -7.13
CA MET A 26 -14.79 28.74 -6.38
C MET A 26 -14.30 28.23 -5.03
N ASP A 27 -15.13 28.29 -3.98
CA ASP A 27 -14.80 27.72 -2.66
C ASP A 27 -14.39 26.24 -2.73
N ALA A 28 -15.04 25.48 -3.62
CA ALA A 28 -14.71 24.07 -3.85
C ALA A 28 -13.32 23.89 -4.47
N TYR A 29 -12.89 24.80 -5.35
CA TYR A 29 -11.56 24.79 -5.93
C TYR A 29 -10.51 25.12 -4.88
N GLU A 30 -10.72 26.20 -4.12
CA GLU A 30 -9.81 26.62 -3.05
C GLU A 30 -9.67 25.53 -1.98
N ARG A 31 -10.78 24.87 -1.60
CA ARG A 31 -10.77 23.70 -0.72
C ARG A 31 -9.94 22.56 -1.31
N GLY A 32 -10.14 22.25 -2.59
CA GLY A 32 -9.35 21.25 -3.31
C GLY A 32 -7.86 21.57 -3.33
N GLN A 33 -7.48 22.84 -3.53
CA GLN A 33 -6.08 23.26 -3.48
C GLN A 33 -5.49 23.14 -2.08
N ARG A 34 -6.24 23.50 -1.01
CA ARG A 34 -5.80 23.28 0.37
C ARG A 34 -5.60 21.79 0.69
N LEU A 35 -6.53 20.93 0.29
CA LEU A 35 -6.40 19.47 0.45
C LEU A 35 -5.20 18.91 -0.31
N ARG A 36 -5.04 19.32 -1.59
CA ARG A 36 -3.87 18.94 -2.39
C ARG A 36 -2.58 19.38 -1.73
N GLN A 37 -2.52 20.61 -1.22
CA GLN A 37 -1.34 21.14 -0.54
C GLN A 37 -1.00 20.29 0.69
N LYS A 38 -1.99 19.96 1.53
CA LYS A 38 -1.80 19.08 2.70
C LYS A 38 -1.20 17.73 2.31
N VAL A 39 -1.67 17.12 1.22
CA VAL A 39 -1.11 15.85 0.72
C VAL A 39 0.33 16.04 0.25
N ILE A 40 0.61 16.97 -0.68
CA ILE A 40 1.95 17.05 -1.29
C ILE A 40 3.04 17.47 -0.29
N THR A 41 2.70 18.22 0.76
CA THR A 41 3.66 18.65 1.80
C THR A 41 3.74 17.72 3.00
N ALA A 42 2.81 16.76 3.14
CA ALA A 42 2.87 15.83 4.25
C ALA A 42 4.05 14.87 4.09
N ASP A 43 4.76 14.67 5.21
CA ASP A 43 5.79 13.65 5.32
C ASP A 43 5.16 12.25 5.27
N ASN A 44 5.88 11.29 4.66
CA ASN A 44 5.46 9.89 4.66
C ASN A 44 6.01 9.19 5.90
N TYR A 45 5.20 8.41 6.61
CA TYR A 45 5.66 7.61 7.76
C TYR A 45 5.28 6.15 7.62
N ILE A 46 6.04 5.26 8.27
CA ILE A 46 5.58 3.90 8.54
C ILE A 46 4.62 3.90 9.74
N CYS A 47 3.50 3.20 9.61
CA CYS A 47 2.49 3.04 10.67
C CYS A 47 2.33 1.57 11.06
N LEU A 48 2.54 1.27 12.35
CA LEU A 48 2.43 -0.09 12.89
C LEU A 48 1.06 -0.42 13.51
N GLU A 49 0.10 0.51 13.57
CA GLU A 49 -1.20 0.24 14.22
C GLU A 49 -1.86 -1.02 13.69
N ARG A 50 -1.97 -1.14 12.35
CA ARG A 50 -2.50 -2.33 11.71
C ARG A 50 -1.67 -3.57 12.03
N ALA A 51 -0.34 -3.48 11.89
CA ALA A 51 0.54 -4.60 12.14
C ALA A 51 0.42 -5.14 13.57
N ARG A 52 0.29 -4.26 14.57
CA ARG A 52 0.03 -4.64 15.97
C ARG A 52 -1.26 -5.44 16.11
N ILE A 53 -2.36 -4.91 15.55
CA ILE A 53 -3.69 -5.55 15.62
C ILE A 53 -3.67 -6.92 14.96
N VAL A 54 -3.16 -7.00 13.72
CA VAL A 54 -3.09 -8.25 12.95
C VAL A 54 -2.21 -9.27 13.67
N THR A 55 -1.05 -8.85 14.18
CA THR A 55 -0.13 -9.74 14.91
C THR A 55 -0.78 -10.29 16.18
N ARG A 56 -1.46 -9.44 16.96
CA ARG A 56 -2.19 -9.87 18.17
C ARG A 56 -3.30 -10.85 17.82
N CYS A 57 -4.19 -10.46 16.91
CA CYS A 57 -5.34 -11.28 16.55
C CYS A 57 -4.89 -12.63 15.95
N HIS A 58 -3.87 -12.63 15.09
CA HIS A 58 -3.35 -13.87 14.52
C HIS A 58 -2.81 -14.82 15.61
N ARG A 59 -2.08 -14.30 16.61
CA ARG A 59 -1.62 -15.07 17.79
C ARG A 59 -2.78 -15.68 18.58
N GLU A 60 -3.83 -14.90 18.82
CA GLU A 60 -5.00 -15.32 19.60
C GLU A 60 -5.85 -16.37 18.89
N THR A 61 -5.81 -16.40 17.55
CA THR A 61 -6.63 -17.29 16.72
C THR A 61 -5.84 -18.42 16.04
N GLU A 62 -4.61 -18.70 16.51
CA GLU A 62 -3.80 -19.78 15.94
C GLU A 62 -4.53 -21.14 16.01
N GLY A 63 -4.48 -21.89 14.90
CA GLY A 63 -5.17 -23.18 14.77
C GLY A 63 -6.62 -23.10 14.29
N GLU A 64 -7.22 -21.91 14.24
CA GLU A 64 -8.53 -21.73 13.62
C GLU A 64 -8.49 -21.81 12.09
N ASN A 65 -9.65 -21.96 11.45
CA ASN A 65 -9.76 -21.86 10.00
C ASN A 65 -9.30 -20.47 9.51
N ILE A 66 -8.48 -20.42 8.46
CA ILE A 66 -7.89 -19.17 7.96
C ILE A 66 -8.93 -18.09 7.58
N LEU A 67 -10.12 -18.49 7.11
CA LEU A 67 -11.19 -17.53 6.79
C LEU A 67 -11.77 -16.90 8.06
N ALA A 68 -11.91 -17.69 9.13
CA ALA A 68 -12.36 -17.19 10.43
C ALA A 68 -11.31 -16.25 11.04
N GLN A 69 -10.03 -16.62 10.98
CA GLN A 69 -8.93 -15.75 11.42
C GLN A 69 -8.95 -14.41 10.68
N ARG A 70 -9.07 -14.43 9.35
CA ARG A 70 -9.13 -13.21 8.52
C ARG A 70 -10.35 -12.35 8.83
N ALA A 71 -11.51 -12.96 9.05
CA ALA A 71 -12.72 -12.23 9.43
C ALA A 71 -12.54 -11.53 10.80
N LYS A 72 -11.98 -12.22 11.79
CA LYS A 72 -11.68 -11.65 13.11
C LYS A 72 -10.63 -10.55 13.03
N MET A 73 -9.55 -10.76 12.29
CA MET A 73 -8.52 -9.73 12.06
C MET A 73 -9.12 -8.48 11.43
N PHE A 74 -9.97 -8.63 10.41
CA PHE A 74 -10.64 -7.50 9.76
C PHE A 74 -11.57 -6.75 10.72
N ASP A 75 -12.38 -7.46 11.50
CA ASP A 75 -13.24 -6.87 12.52
C ASP A 75 -12.43 -6.09 13.58
N GLU A 76 -11.34 -6.67 14.08
CA GLU A 76 -10.45 -6.02 15.04
C GLU A 76 -9.71 -4.81 14.46
N ILE A 77 -9.32 -4.84 13.17
CA ILE A 77 -8.75 -3.67 12.48
C ILE A 77 -9.77 -2.53 12.47
N LEU A 78 -11.01 -2.81 12.03
CA LEU A 78 -12.06 -1.79 11.94
C LEU A 78 -12.41 -1.18 13.30
N LYS A 79 -12.29 -1.95 14.39
CA LYS A 79 -12.52 -1.46 15.76
C LYS A 79 -11.33 -0.73 16.37
N GLY A 80 -10.10 -1.10 15.96
CA GLY A 80 -8.88 -0.70 16.66
C GLY A 80 -8.05 0.38 15.99
N ILE A 81 -8.22 0.61 14.68
CA ILE A 81 -7.43 1.60 13.95
C ILE A 81 -7.84 3.04 14.32
N SER A 82 -6.86 3.95 14.38
CA SER A 82 -7.13 5.38 14.60
C SER A 82 -7.98 5.97 13.47
N VAL A 83 -9.04 6.68 13.84
CA VAL A 83 -9.91 7.42 12.91
C VAL A 83 -9.81 8.90 13.20
N TYR A 84 -9.57 9.69 12.16
CA TYR A 84 -9.56 11.15 12.20
C TYR A 84 -10.14 11.70 10.90
N ILE A 85 -10.51 12.98 10.93
CA ILE A 85 -10.98 13.75 9.78
C ILE A 85 -10.15 15.04 9.79
N LEU A 86 -9.45 15.31 8.70
CA LEU A 86 -8.67 16.53 8.54
C LEU A 86 -9.58 17.70 8.16
N ASP A 87 -9.16 18.92 8.47
CA ASP A 87 -9.87 20.10 7.99
C ASP A 87 -10.04 20.05 6.46
N ASP A 88 -11.15 20.56 5.95
CA ASP A 88 -11.54 20.56 4.53
C ASP A 88 -11.99 19.20 3.96
N GLU A 89 -11.91 18.08 4.70
CA GLU A 89 -12.37 16.78 4.22
C GLU A 89 -13.90 16.67 4.22
N LEU A 90 -14.45 16.16 3.11
CA LEU A 90 -15.87 15.84 2.97
C LEU A 90 -16.14 14.33 2.98
N VAL A 91 -15.12 13.53 2.68
CA VAL A 91 -15.16 12.06 2.69
C VAL A 91 -14.27 11.60 3.83
N ALA A 92 -14.83 10.83 4.76
CA ALA A 92 -14.12 10.32 5.91
C ALA A 92 -13.43 8.98 5.60
N GLY A 93 -12.25 8.78 6.16
CA GLY A 93 -11.55 7.51 6.15
C GLY A 93 -10.07 7.66 5.81
N HIS A 94 -9.22 7.15 6.70
CA HIS A 94 -7.78 7.05 6.49
C HIS A 94 -7.34 5.61 6.83
N GLN A 95 -6.29 5.12 6.18
CA GLN A 95 -5.80 3.75 6.35
C GLN A 95 -4.70 3.59 7.42
N ALA A 96 -4.23 4.70 8.00
CA ALA A 96 -3.17 4.74 8.98
C ALA A 96 -3.35 5.95 9.91
N GLY A 97 -2.71 5.93 11.08
CA GLY A 97 -2.88 6.95 12.12
C GLY A 97 -2.43 8.37 11.79
N LYS A 98 -1.83 8.62 10.62
CA LYS A 98 -1.47 9.96 10.11
C LYS A 98 -1.58 10.03 8.59
N GLN A 99 -1.75 11.24 8.07
CA GLN A 99 -1.82 11.49 6.63
C GLN A 99 -0.55 10.97 5.94
N ARG A 100 -0.69 10.37 4.75
CA ARG A 100 0.42 9.80 3.96
C ARG A 100 1.29 8.75 4.69
N SER A 101 0.77 8.15 5.74
CA SER A 101 1.45 7.03 6.39
C SER A 101 1.08 5.70 5.74
N ALA A 102 2.06 4.82 5.56
CA ALA A 102 1.85 3.47 5.06
C ALA A 102 1.63 2.50 6.23
N PRO A 103 0.44 1.88 6.35
CA PRO A 103 0.23 0.81 7.29
C PRO A 103 1.00 -0.43 6.83
N LEU A 104 1.59 -1.18 7.75
CA LEU A 104 2.26 -2.44 7.41
C LEU A 104 1.29 -3.64 7.39
N PHE A 105 1.55 -4.55 6.45
CA PHE A 105 0.79 -5.77 6.23
C PHE A 105 1.69 -7.00 6.43
N PRO A 106 2.05 -7.30 7.70
CA PRO A 106 3.09 -8.28 7.97
C PRO A 106 2.68 -9.72 7.62
N GLU A 107 1.40 -9.99 7.39
CA GLU A 107 0.93 -11.29 6.90
C GLU A 107 1.32 -11.60 5.44
N PHE A 108 1.66 -10.58 4.64
CA PHE A 108 2.07 -10.77 3.25
C PHE A 108 3.57 -10.96 3.11
N ALA A 109 4.35 -10.04 3.65
CA ALA A 109 5.80 -10.09 3.60
C ALA A 109 6.43 -9.24 4.71
N VAL A 110 7.52 -9.72 5.31
CA VAL A 110 8.30 -8.96 6.31
C VAL A 110 9.82 -8.98 6.05
N GLU A 111 10.31 -9.91 5.23
CA GLU A 111 11.75 -10.11 5.05
C GLU A 111 12.40 -8.92 4.31
N TRP A 112 11.78 -8.42 3.24
CA TRP A 112 12.28 -7.24 2.52
C TRP A 112 12.26 -5.99 3.42
N ILE A 113 11.22 -5.81 4.24
CA ILE A 113 11.13 -4.71 5.19
C ILE A 113 12.31 -4.80 6.16
N LYS A 114 12.59 -5.98 6.72
CA LYS A 114 13.71 -6.16 7.65
C LYS A 114 15.07 -5.86 7.03
N GLN A 115 15.23 -6.09 5.72
CA GLN A 115 16.47 -5.83 4.97
C GLN A 115 16.66 -4.35 4.64
N GLU A 116 15.56 -3.60 4.45
CA GLU A 116 15.59 -2.22 3.97
C GLU A 116 15.15 -1.17 4.99
N ILE A 117 14.63 -1.55 6.16
CA ILE A 117 14.04 -0.58 7.12
C ILE A 117 15.03 0.52 7.54
N ASP A 118 16.33 0.21 7.60
CA ASP A 118 17.41 1.17 7.90
C ASP A 118 17.63 2.21 6.77
N THR A 119 17.19 1.90 5.54
CA THR A 119 17.37 2.76 4.35
C THR A 119 16.09 3.44 3.90
N PHE A 120 14.93 3.18 4.54
CA PHE A 120 13.64 3.75 4.16
C PHE A 120 13.61 5.28 4.11
N GLU A 121 14.35 5.95 4.99
CA GLU A 121 14.42 7.42 5.00
C GLU A 121 15.30 7.99 3.87
N THR A 122 16.29 7.21 3.43
CA THR A 122 17.36 7.68 2.53
C THR A 122 17.27 7.10 1.12
N ARG A 123 16.36 6.15 0.88
CA ARG A 123 16.15 5.57 -0.45
C ARG A 123 15.64 6.61 -1.43
N GLN A 124 16.05 6.47 -2.69
CA GLN A 124 15.75 7.47 -3.73
C GLN A 124 14.27 7.56 -4.09
N GLN A 125 13.56 6.45 -4.02
CA GLN A 125 12.16 6.36 -4.40
C GLN A 125 11.31 5.99 -3.19
N ASP A 126 10.18 6.70 -3.04
CA ASP A 126 9.16 6.47 -2.03
C ASP A 126 9.75 6.35 -0.62
N ASN A 127 10.50 7.36 -0.17
CA ASN A 127 11.05 7.36 1.18
C ASN A 127 9.95 7.48 2.26
N PHE A 128 10.19 6.84 3.41
CA PHE A 128 9.32 6.87 4.57
C PHE A 128 10.14 7.14 5.82
N ILE A 129 9.67 8.07 6.64
CA ILE A 129 10.19 8.30 7.98
C ILE A 129 9.83 7.11 8.86
N VAL A 130 10.84 6.55 9.54
CA VAL A 130 10.69 5.42 10.45
C VAL A 130 11.18 5.86 11.83
N PRO A 131 10.28 6.37 12.70
CA PRO A 131 10.66 6.73 14.05
C PRO A 131 11.39 5.58 14.75
N GLY A 132 12.42 5.88 15.55
CA GLY A 132 13.28 4.84 16.13
C GLY A 132 12.53 3.83 17.01
N GLU A 133 11.45 4.26 17.69
CA GLU A 133 10.55 3.37 18.41
C GLU A 133 9.75 2.44 17.49
N VAL A 134 9.29 2.95 16.34
CA VAL A 134 8.57 2.19 15.32
C VAL A 134 9.50 1.16 14.70
N GLN A 135 10.72 1.55 14.36
CA GLN A 135 11.72 0.63 13.83
C GLN A 135 12.04 -0.49 14.82
N ARG A 136 12.30 -0.13 16.09
CA ARG A 136 12.62 -1.08 17.15
C ARG A 136 11.48 -2.09 17.35
N GLU A 137 10.25 -1.60 17.48
CA GLU A 137 9.08 -2.45 17.67
C GLU A 137 8.87 -3.40 16.49
N PHE A 138 9.04 -2.91 15.26
CA PHE A 138 8.97 -3.79 14.09
C PHE A 138 10.00 -4.92 14.17
N ILE A 139 11.26 -4.61 14.49
CA ILE A 139 12.37 -5.58 14.52
C ILE A 139 12.21 -6.57 15.68
N GLU A 140 11.78 -6.12 16.85
CA GLU A 140 11.77 -6.91 18.08
C GLU A 140 10.46 -7.67 18.29
N GLU A 141 9.31 -7.15 17.82
CA GLU A 141 8.00 -7.70 18.14
C GLU A 141 7.24 -8.26 16.93
N ILE A 142 7.24 -7.52 15.81
CA ILE A 142 6.45 -7.86 14.62
C ILE A 142 7.21 -8.86 13.75
N TYR A 143 8.40 -8.51 13.29
CA TYR A 143 9.21 -9.33 12.38
C TYR A 143 9.44 -10.76 12.89
N PRO A 144 9.85 -11.01 14.15
CA PRO A 144 10.14 -12.37 14.60
C PRO A 144 8.92 -13.29 14.60
N TYR A 145 7.73 -12.72 14.76
CA TYR A 145 6.49 -13.49 14.71
C TYR A 145 6.10 -13.87 13.28
N TRP A 146 6.26 -12.95 12.33
CA TRP A 146 5.81 -13.19 10.96
C TRP A 146 6.83 -13.92 10.10
N LYS A 147 8.11 -13.88 10.46
CA LYS A 147 9.17 -14.60 9.75
C LYS A 147 8.83 -16.09 9.60
N GLY A 148 8.78 -16.57 8.36
CA GLY A 148 8.44 -17.95 8.02
C GLY A 148 6.94 -18.26 8.06
N ARG A 149 6.08 -17.25 8.24
CA ARG A 149 4.61 -17.39 8.30
C ARG A 149 3.87 -16.55 7.25
N THR A 150 4.59 -15.78 6.45
CA THR A 150 3.98 -14.85 5.49
C THR A 150 3.52 -15.54 4.20
N LEU A 151 2.69 -14.84 3.41
CA LEU A 151 2.34 -15.28 2.05
C LEU A 151 3.60 -15.47 1.20
N SER A 152 4.53 -14.50 1.22
CA SER A 152 5.80 -14.57 0.49
C SER A 152 6.63 -15.78 0.91
N ASP A 153 6.77 -16.05 2.21
CA ASP A 153 7.51 -17.21 2.71
C ASP A 153 6.95 -18.52 2.13
N ARG A 154 5.62 -18.65 2.13
CA ARG A 154 4.94 -19.83 1.60
C ARG A 154 5.11 -19.92 0.08
N LEU A 155 4.93 -18.82 -0.63
CA LEU A 155 5.03 -18.80 -2.09
C LEU A 155 6.44 -19.14 -2.56
N PHE A 156 7.46 -18.54 -1.95
CA PHE A 156 8.85 -18.80 -2.28
C PHE A 156 9.27 -20.23 -1.98
N SER A 157 8.63 -20.90 -1.01
CA SER A 157 8.85 -22.33 -0.75
C SER A 157 8.38 -23.25 -1.89
N TYR A 158 7.48 -22.78 -2.76
CA TYR A 158 6.96 -23.55 -3.90
C TYR A 158 7.71 -23.29 -5.22
N LEU A 159 8.59 -22.28 -5.26
CA LEU A 159 9.34 -21.98 -6.47
C LEU A 159 10.38 -23.08 -6.73
N THR A 160 10.33 -23.67 -7.92
CA THR A 160 11.39 -24.55 -8.41
C THR A 160 12.66 -23.73 -8.67
N GLU A 161 13.82 -24.37 -8.63
CA GLU A 161 15.08 -23.67 -8.90
C GLU A 161 15.12 -23.06 -10.31
N GLU A 162 14.51 -23.73 -11.30
CA GLU A 162 14.37 -23.18 -12.65
C GLU A 162 13.62 -21.84 -12.65
N ILE A 163 12.46 -21.78 -11.99
CA ILE A 163 11.66 -20.56 -11.90
C ILE A 163 12.43 -19.47 -11.15
N ARG A 164 13.11 -19.84 -10.07
CA ARG A 164 13.96 -18.94 -9.28
C ARG A 164 15.07 -18.32 -10.14
N LEU A 165 15.76 -19.11 -10.95
CA LEU A 165 16.83 -18.65 -11.83
C LEU A 165 16.29 -17.73 -12.94
N GLN A 166 15.18 -18.11 -13.59
CA GLN A 166 14.56 -17.29 -14.62
C GLN A 166 14.14 -15.91 -14.09
N ARG A 167 13.67 -15.87 -12.84
CA ARG A 167 13.20 -14.64 -12.20
C ARG A 167 14.32 -13.76 -11.64
N TYR A 168 15.17 -14.31 -10.78
CA TYR A 168 16.10 -13.49 -9.98
C TYR A 168 17.47 -13.33 -10.62
N VAL A 169 17.85 -14.21 -11.55
CA VAL A 169 19.16 -14.17 -12.22
C VAL A 169 19.03 -13.70 -13.65
N ALA A 170 18.14 -14.32 -14.42
CA ALA A 170 17.92 -13.97 -15.82
C ALA A 170 16.94 -12.79 -16.00
N THR A 171 16.16 -12.46 -14.96
CA THR A 171 15.21 -11.34 -14.93
C THR A 171 14.22 -11.37 -16.10
N VAL A 172 13.75 -12.57 -16.45
CA VAL A 172 12.81 -12.78 -17.57
C VAL A 172 11.42 -12.22 -17.25
N PHE A 173 11.02 -12.28 -15.97
CA PHE A 173 9.76 -11.73 -15.48
C PHE A 173 9.87 -11.34 -14.01
N SER A 174 8.96 -10.46 -13.56
CA SER A 174 8.75 -10.16 -12.14
C SER A 174 7.27 -10.15 -11.83
N VAL A 175 6.91 -10.74 -10.70
CA VAL A 175 5.56 -10.74 -10.13
C VAL A 175 5.57 -10.16 -8.70
N GLY A 176 6.64 -9.47 -8.31
CA GLY A 176 6.89 -9.05 -6.92
C GLY A 176 5.75 -8.29 -6.25
N LEU A 177 4.97 -7.52 -7.01
CA LEU A 177 3.79 -6.83 -6.47
C LEU A 177 2.70 -7.80 -5.95
N HIS A 178 2.50 -8.92 -6.64
CA HIS A 178 1.51 -9.94 -6.25
C HIS A 178 1.95 -10.78 -5.06
N GLU A 179 3.25 -10.83 -4.82
CA GLU A 179 3.83 -11.73 -3.86
C GLU A 179 4.17 -11.00 -2.56
N ASP A 180 4.85 -9.87 -2.68
CA ASP A 180 5.32 -9.08 -1.53
C ASP A 180 4.37 -7.92 -1.20
N GLY A 181 3.54 -7.49 -2.16
CA GLY A 181 2.58 -6.39 -2.02
C GLY A 181 1.16 -6.82 -1.63
N GLY A 182 0.85 -8.12 -1.67
CA GLY A 182 -0.46 -8.65 -1.30
C GLY A 182 -1.61 -8.35 -2.29
N LEU A 183 -1.28 -8.18 -3.59
CA LEU A 183 -2.23 -7.88 -4.68
C LEU A 183 -2.61 -9.08 -5.55
#